data_AF-A0A2A5ABW8-F1
#
_entry.id   AF-A0A2A5ABW8-F1
#
_cell.length_a   1.000
_cell.length_b   1.000
_cell.length_c   1.000
_cell.angle_alpha   90.00
_cell.angle_beta   90.00
_cell.angle_gamma   90.00
#
_symmetry.space_group_name_H-M   'P 1'
#
loop_
_entity.id
_entity.type
_entity.pdbx_description
1 polymer ?
#
loop_
_entity_poly.entity_id
_entity_poly.type
_entity_poly.pdbx_seq_one_letter_code
_entity_poly.pdbx_strand_id
1 'polypeptide(L)'
;MIKVDPQKVIQHLQKKWKSGCPYCQESDFGIEHCLYNLTQAKDPTTLKKDDLNYVPVILISCKNCGNTTLLNLSLTGIEVFSES
;
A
#
# COMPACT_ATOMS: atom_id res chain seq x y z
N MET A 1 9.62 -9.14 -11.40
CA MET A 1 8.46 -8.91 -10.49
C MET A 1 8.66 -7.60 -9.77
N ILE A 2 7.62 -6.78 -9.57
CA ILE A 2 7.74 -5.55 -8.78
C ILE A 2 7.86 -5.93 -7.30
N LYS A 3 8.86 -5.38 -6.60
CA LYS A 3 9.07 -5.62 -5.16
C LYS A 3 9.21 -4.30 -4.43
N VAL A 4 8.59 -4.25 -3.24
CA VAL A 4 8.84 -3.28 -2.18
C VAL A 4 9.54 -3.99 -1.03
N ASP A 5 10.41 -3.28 -0.32
CA ASP A 5 11.07 -3.80 0.88
C ASP A 5 10.06 -3.86 2.04
N PRO A 6 9.68 -5.06 2.53
CA PRO A 6 8.69 -5.20 3.60
C PRO A 6 9.13 -4.54 4.91
N GLN A 7 10.44 -4.51 5.19
CA GLN A 7 10.95 -3.90 6.42
C GLN A 7 10.78 -2.38 6.38
N LYS A 8 11.07 -1.74 5.24
CA LYS A 8 10.83 -0.28 5.06
C LYS A 8 9.35 0.07 5.22
N VAL A 9 8.46 -0.79 4.71
CA VAL A 9 7.01 -0.63 4.89
C VAL A 9 6.62 -0.72 6.36
N ILE A 10 7.06 -1.76 7.08
CA ILE A 10 6.76 -1.92 8.51
C ILE A 10 7.29 -0.72 9.32
N GLN A 11 8.52 -0.28 9.06
CA GLN A 11 9.10 0.89 9.71
C GLN A 11 8.28 2.16 9.45
N HIS A 12 7.81 2.37 8.22
CA HIS A 12 6.94 3.48 7.88
C HIS A 12 5.62 3.43 8.69
N LEU A 13 4.99 2.26 8.77
CA LEU A 13 3.76 2.08 9.54
C LEU A 13 3.97 2.33 11.03
N GLN A 14 5.04 1.79 11.62
CA GLN A 14 5.37 1.99 13.03
C GLN A 14 5.59 3.47 13.35
N LYS A 15 6.30 4.20 12.48
CA LYS A 15 6.48 5.65 12.61
C LYS A 15 5.16 6.41 12.52
N LYS A 16 4.26 6.01 11.60
CA LYS A 16 2.98 6.68 11.35
C LYS A 16 1.94 6.41 12.42
N TRP A 17 1.80 5.15 12.86
CA TRP A 17 0.73 4.72 13.76
C TRP A 17 1.13 4.65 15.23
N LYS A 18 2.41 4.86 15.57
CA LYS A 18 2.99 4.88 16.92
C LYS A 18 2.83 3.58 17.75
N SER A 19 1.76 2.81 17.56
CA SER A 19 1.38 1.63 18.37
C SER A 19 0.77 0.50 17.53
N GLY A 20 1.43 0.08 16.45
CA GLY A 20 0.99 -1.06 15.63
C GLY A 20 -0.28 -0.79 14.81
N CYS A 21 -1.08 -1.83 14.59
CA CYS A 21 -2.34 -1.75 13.83
C CYS A 21 -3.32 -0.79 14.52
N PRO A 22 -3.98 0.13 13.80
CA PRO A 22 -4.87 1.12 14.42
C PRO A 22 -6.13 0.51 15.06
N TYR A 23 -6.44 -0.75 14.79
CA TYR A 23 -7.62 -1.44 15.30
C TYR A 23 -7.35 -2.35 16.49
N CYS A 24 -6.25 -3.13 16.45
CA CYS A 24 -5.93 -4.12 17.48
C CYS A 24 -4.57 -3.93 18.15
N GLN A 25 -3.82 -2.89 17.76
CA GLN A 25 -2.50 -2.50 18.30
C GLN A 25 -1.36 -3.51 18.07
N GLU A 26 -1.65 -4.69 17.52
CA GLU A 26 -0.63 -5.66 17.12
C GLU A 26 0.20 -5.18 15.93
N SER A 27 1.47 -5.59 15.87
CA SER A 27 2.43 -5.13 14.84
C SER A 27 2.79 -6.21 13.80
N ASP A 28 2.00 -7.27 13.69
CA ASP A 28 2.16 -8.29 12.65
C ASP A 28 1.35 -7.91 11.39
N PHE A 29 2.07 -7.51 10.35
CA PHE A 29 1.52 -7.09 9.06
C PHE A 29 1.90 -8.07 7.95
N GLY A 30 0.91 -8.49 7.17
CA GLY A 30 1.09 -9.08 5.85
C GLY A 30 1.20 -7.96 4.82
N ILE A 31 2.24 -7.99 3.99
CA ILE A 31 2.48 -7.01 2.94
C ILE A 31 2.35 -7.74 1.62
N GLU A 32 1.46 -7.24 0.76
CA GLU A 32 1.31 -7.78 -0.58
C GLU A 32 2.41 -7.21 -1.49
N HIS A 33 3.09 -8.08 -2.25
CA HIS A 33 4.15 -7.67 -3.17
C HIS A 33 3.62 -7.12 -4.51
N CYS A 34 2.30 -7.07 -4.68
CA CYS A 34 1.65 -6.55 -5.87
C CYS A 34 1.55 -5.02 -5.80
N LEU A 35 2.01 -4.33 -6.85
CA LEU A 35 1.78 -2.91 -7.04
C LEU A 35 0.47 -2.69 -7.78
N TYR A 36 -0.44 -1.94 -7.15
CA TYR A 36 -1.70 -1.52 -7.75
C TYR A 36 -1.65 -0.04 -8.08
N ASN A 37 -2.43 0.37 -9.08
CA ASN A 37 -2.63 1.79 -9.39
C ASN A 37 -4.07 2.15 -9.10
N LEU A 38 -4.28 3.08 -8.17
CA LEU A 38 -5.57 3.74 -8.01
C LEU A 38 -5.66 4.88 -9.01
N THR A 39 -6.81 5.00 -9.66
CA THR A 39 -7.14 6.16 -10.50
C THR A 39 -8.53 6.64 -10.12
N GLN A 40 -8.78 7.94 -10.32
CA GLN A 40 -10.10 8.51 -10.12
C GLN A 40 -11.05 7.98 -11.20
N ALA A 41 -12.10 7.28 -10.78
CA ALA A 41 -13.22 7.00 -11.66
C ALA A 41 -13.99 8.31 -11.90
N LYS A 42 -14.01 8.82 -13.13
CA LYS A 42 -14.86 9.95 -13.53
C LYS A 42 -16.31 9.55 -13.78
N ASP A 43 -16.53 8.26 -14.01
CA ASP A 43 -17.83 7.63 -14.20
C ASP A 43 -17.78 6.26 -13.50
N PRO A 44 -18.79 5.86 -12.72
CA PRO A 44 -18.84 4.56 -12.04
C PRO A 44 -18.73 3.35 -12.98
N THR A 45 -19.00 3.52 -14.28
CA THR A 45 -19.04 2.40 -15.24
C THR A 45 -17.83 2.32 -16.17
N THR A 46 -17.02 3.38 -16.28
CA THR A 46 -15.97 3.45 -17.28
C THR A 46 -14.63 3.89 -16.69
N LEU A 47 -13.65 2.99 -16.69
CA LEU A 47 -12.23 3.34 -16.53
C LEU A 47 -11.66 3.71 -17.89
N LYS A 48 -11.56 5.01 -18.19
CA LYS A 48 -10.91 5.48 -19.43
C LYS A 48 -9.39 5.46 -19.23
N LYS A 49 -8.68 4.79 -20.14
CA LYS A 49 -7.22 4.61 -20.11
C LYS A 49 -6.43 5.93 -20.14
N ASP A 50 -7.06 7.01 -20.61
CA ASP A 50 -6.38 8.28 -20.90
C ASP A 50 -6.49 9.31 -19.75
N ASP A 51 -7.16 8.98 -18.64
CA ASP A 51 -7.17 9.78 -17.41
C ASP A 51 -6.01 9.36 -16.49
N LEU A 52 -4.82 9.86 -16.85
CA LEU A 52 -3.51 9.38 -16.41
C LEU A 52 -3.04 9.88 -15.02
N ASN A 53 -3.94 10.00 -14.04
CA ASN A 53 -3.52 10.23 -12.66
C ASN A 53 -3.54 8.91 -11.89
N TYR A 54 -2.42 8.20 -11.91
CA TYR A 54 -2.24 6.96 -11.17
C TYR A 54 -1.54 7.20 -9.84
N VAL A 55 -2.13 6.66 -8.78
CA VAL A 55 -1.52 6.62 -7.45
C VAL A 55 -1.06 5.19 -7.18
N PRO A 56 0.27 4.95 -7.10
CA PRO A 56 0.80 3.63 -6.79
C PRO A 56 0.49 3.28 -5.33
N VAL A 57 -0.18 2.14 -5.13
CA VAL A 57 -0.52 1.62 -3.81
C VAL A 57 -0.13 0.16 -3.65
N ILE A 58 0.16 -0.22 -2.41
CA ILE A 58 0.26 -1.61 -1.98
C ILE A 58 -0.80 -1.90 -0.93
N LEU A 59 -1.24 -3.16 -0.84
CA LEU A 59 -2.10 -3.62 0.24
C LEU A 59 -1.26 -4.07 1.42
N ILE A 60 -1.71 -3.67 2.61
CA ILE A 60 -1.14 -4.07 3.88
C ILE A 60 -2.27 -4.55 4.76
N SER A 61 -2.17 -5.78 5.27
CA SER A 61 -3.19 -6.39 6.12
C SER A 61 -2.60 -6.74 7.49
N CYS A 62 -3.28 -6.36 8.57
CA CYS A 62 -2.94 -6.86 9.91
C CYS A 62 -3.31 -8.35 9.99
N LYS A 63 -2.33 -9.21 10.30
CA LYS A 63 -2.58 -10.66 10.39
C LYS A 63 -3.41 -11.05 11.60
N ASN A 64 -3.50 -10.19 12.63
CA ASN A 64 -4.28 -10.45 13.83
C ASN A 64 -5.78 -10.18 13.63
N CYS A 65 -6.16 -8.99 13.14
CA CYS A 65 -7.57 -8.58 13.05
C CYS A 65 -8.11 -8.44 11.62
N GLY A 66 -7.29 -8.71 10.60
CA GLY A 66 -7.68 -8.62 9.18
C GLY A 66 -7.82 -7.20 8.63
N ASN A 67 -7.61 -6.16 9.45
CA ASN A 67 -7.69 -4.78 8.97
C ASN A 67 -6.73 -4.57 7.80
N THR A 68 -7.26 -4.08 6.67
CA THR A 68 -6.50 -3.88 5.44
C THR A 68 -6.46 -2.41 5.07
N THR A 69 -5.28 -1.92 4.69
CA THR A 69 -5.01 -0.53 4.33
C THR A 69 -4.24 -0.48 3.02
N LEU A 70 -4.58 0.51 2.20
CA LEU A 70 -3.83 0.87 1.00
C LEU A 70 -2.77 1.90 1.36
N LEU A 71 -1.50 1.61 1.06
CA LEU A 71 -0.40 2.54 1.28
C LEU A 71 0.02 3.18 -0.04
N ASN A 72 -0.16 4.51 -0.15
CA ASN A 72 0.35 5.30 -1.27
C ASN A 72 1.87 5.43 -1.19
N LEU A 73 2.58 4.74 -2.09
CA LEU A 73 4.04 4.71 -2.11
C LEU A 73 4.66 6.06 -2.48
N SER A 74 3.96 6.89 -3.25
CA SER A 74 4.46 8.22 -3.64
C SER A 74 4.64 9.16 -2.46
N LEU A 75 3.97 8.88 -1.34
CA LEU A 75 4.00 9.70 -0.12
C LEU A 75 4.87 9.09 0.99
N THR A 76 5.49 7.94 0.75
CA THR A 76 6.22 7.20 1.80
C THR A 76 7.74 7.32 1.68
N GLY A 77 8.25 7.64 0.49
CA GLY A 77 9.69 7.58 0.18
C GLY A 77 10.23 6.15 0.06
N ILE A 78 9.36 5.15 -0.06
CA ILE A 78 9.75 3.74 -0.24
C ILE A 78 9.98 3.48 -1.74
N GLU A 79 11.16 2.99 -2.07
CA GLU A 79 11.54 2.65 -3.44
C GLU A 79 10.86 1.37 -3.94
N VAL A 80 10.58 1.36 -5.24
CA VAL A 80 9.96 0.23 -5.95
C VAL A 80 10.96 -0.31 -6.95
N PHE A 81 11.23 -1.61 -6.89
CA PHE A 81 12.20 -2.28 -7.76
C PHE A 81 11.48 -3.19 -8.76
N SER A 82 11.97 -3.25 -9.99
CA SER A 82 11.56 -4.28 -10.97
C SER A 82 12.72 -5.24 -11.22
N GLU A 83 12.56 -6.51 -10.83
CA GLU A 83 13.44 -7.58 -11.33
C GLU A 83 13.03 -7.92 -12.77
N SER A 84 13.96 -7.72 -13.70
CA SER A 84 13.92 -8.14 -15.12
C SER A 84 14.12 -9.63 -15.27
#